data_AF-A0A8S2WLL4-F1
#
_entry.id   AF-A0A8S2WLL4-F1
#
_cell.length_a   1.000
_cell.length_b   1.000
_cell.length_c   1.000
_cell.angle_alpha   90.00
_cell.angle_beta   90.00
_cell.angle_gamma   90.00
#
_symmetry.space_group_name_H-M   'P 1'
#
loop_
_entity.id
_entity.type
_entity.pdbx_description
1 polymer ?
#
loop_
_entity_poly.entity_id
_entity_poly.type
_entity_poly.pdbx_seq_one_letter_code
_entity_poly.pdbx_strand_id
1 'polypeptide(L)'
;MVLYLSHNIDTLKTFEKIFISIWQTVNQPTFDQINKTLMDDDLIQAVSEIILEQIEHKVIEIPEYDSNNCDYINMKMFVKRRMSVWIRSAFHVKEMIPNDAYIVTKDASENSSKSEVKITVMDKDTGTEQLSTRWSNGVHQFLQLKHTRRLTPESLKAVFMSNMSFFKRYKHNIVGLTGSLGSSDEQNLLNKVYQLRFFELPRYKSELFRELTGSVHTDQNTRLEAIKNALNREIQLKSINGDRRRAVLIISENVKSVLILKEYLANSYPNAKVYKSAYEKFQIDQLHPGDVIIATNLAGR
;
A
#
# COMPACT_ATOMS: atom_id res chain seq x y z
N MET A 1 0.05 10.32 14.77
CA MET A 1 0.75 9.48 15.77
C MET A 1 -0.22 8.46 16.33
N VAL A 2 0.15 7.18 16.33
CA VAL A 2 -0.70 6.09 16.83
C VAL A 2 0.04 5.42 17.97
N LEU A 3 -0.59 5.37 19.15
CA LEU A 3 -0.13 4.54 20.25
C LEU A 3 -0.84 3.19 20.13
N TYR A 4 -0.05 2.13 20.04
CA TYR A 4 -0.58 0.77 20.05
C TYR A 4 -0.62 0.27 21.48
N LEU A 5 -1.66 -0.51 21.84
CA LEU A 5 -1.62 -1.35 23.04
C LEU A 5 -0.42 -2.28 22.83
N SER A 6 0.42 -2.40 23.86
CA SER A 6 1.76 -2.97 23.75
C SER A 6 1.82 -4.31 23.00
N HIS A 7 2.96 -4.57 22.36
CA HIS A 7 3.23 -5.77 21.56
C HIS A 7 3.30 -7.09 22.39
N ASN A 8 3.03 -7.05 23.68
CA ASN A 8 3.20 -8.16 24.62
C ASN A 8 1.94 -8.48 25.43
N ILE A 9 0.75 -8.26 24.86
CA ILE A 9 -0.44 -8.91 25.40
C ILE A 9 -0.43 -10.35 24.89
N ASP A 10 0.07 -11.29 25.69
CA ASP A 10 0.20 -12.70 25.31
C ASP A 10 -1.14 -13.32 24.85
N THR A 11 -2.26 -12.84 25.39
CA THR A 11 -3.60 -13.30 25.00
C THR A 11 -3.97 -12.96 23.55
N LEU A 12 -3.30 -11.99 22.89
CA LEU A 12 -3.54 -11.69 21.48
C LEU A 12 -2.96 -12.75 20.55
N LYS A 13 -1.98 -13.54 21.00
CA LYS A 13 -1.46 -14.69 20.24
C LYS A 13 -2.54 -15.74 20.02
N THR A 14 -3.49 -15.85 20.94
CA THR A 14 -4.62 -16.77 20.83
C THR A 14 -5.49 -16.51 19.59
N PHE A 15 -5.53 -15.27 19.09
CA PHE A 15 -6.30 -14.94 17.88
C PHE A 15 -5.74 -15.59 16.61
N GLU A 16 -4.49 -16.06 16.61
CA GLU A 16 -3.92 -16.77 15.47
C GLU A 16 -4.78 -17.96 15.05
N LYS A 17 -5.23 -18.77 16.00
CA LYS A 17 -6.11 -19.92 15.74
C LYS A 17 -7.45 -19.48 15.11
N ILE A 18 -7.99 -18.35 15.56
CA ILE A 18 -9.25 -17.80 15.04
C ILE A 18 -9.06 -17.34 13.59
N PHE A 19 -8.00 -16.58 13.30
CA PHE A 19 -7.71 -16.11 11.94
C PHE A 19 -7.46 -17.28 10.99
N ILE A 20 -6.73 -18.30 11.42
CA ILE A 20 -6.50 -19.51 10.63
C ILE A 20 -7.83 -20.21 10.32
N SER A 21 -8.69 -20.40 11.33
CA SER A 21 -9.96 -21.08 11.12
C SER A 21 -10.91 -20.29 10.20
N ILE A 22 -11.04 -18.97 10.42
CA ILE A 22 -11.81 -18.09 9.51
C ILE A 22 -11.28 -18.22 8.08
N TRP A 23 -9.97 -18.15 7.88
CA TRP A 23 -9.36 -18.22 6.56
C TRP A 23 -9.59 -19.59 5.89
N GLN A 24 -9.51 -20.68 6.66
CA GLN A 24 -9.81 -22.02 6.14
C GLN A 24 -11.26 -22.13 5.70
N THR A 25 -12.22 -21.71 6.52
CA THR A 25 -13.65 -21.77 6.21
C THR A 25 -14.00 -20.94 4.98
N VAL A 26 -13.50 -19.70 4.89
CA VAL A 26 -13.74 -18.79 3.74
C VAL A 26 -13.14 -19.33 2.42
N ASN A 27 -12.10 -20.18 2.50
CA ASN A 27 -11.47 -20.79 1.32
C ASN A 27 -12.01 -22.21 1.01
N GLN A 28 -13.04 -22.68 1.70
CA GLN A 28 -13.67 -23.95 1.34
C GLN A 28 -14.46 -23.82 0.01
N PRO A 29 -14.43 -24.85 -0.86
CA PRO A 29 -15.13 -24.81 -2.15
C PRO A 29 -16.63 -24.54 -2.05
N THR A 30 -17.26 -24.96 -0.95
CA THR A 30 -18.67 -24.71 -0.66
C THR A 30 -18.97 -23.20 -0.62
N PHE A 31 -18.12 -22.42 0.06
CA PHE A 31 -18.33 -20.97 0.18
C PHE A 31 -18.06 -20.21 -1.12
N ASP A 32 -17.26 -20.76 -2.05
CA ASP A 32 -17.07 -20.16 -3.38
C ASP A 32 -18.33 -20.22 -4.25
N GLN A 33 -19.14 -21.26 -4.07
CA GLN A 33 -20.41 -21.40 -4.77
C GLN A 33 -21.49 -20.50 -4.13
N ILE A 34 -21.52 -20.46 -2.80
CA ILE A 34 -22.48 -19.66 -2.03
C ILE A 34 -22.22 -18.15 -2.20
N ASN A 35 -20.96 -17.71 -2.28
CA ASN A 35 -20.58 -16.30 -2.47
C ASN A 35 -21.15 -15.68 -3.75
N LYS A 36 -21.49 -16.50 -4.76
CA LYS A 36 -22.12 -16.03 -6.00
C LYS A 36 -23.65 -15.85 -5.90
N THR A 37 -24.25 -16.28 -4.79
CA THR A 37 -25.71 -16.50 -4.70
C THR A 37 -26.35 -15.78 -3.50
N LEU A 38 -25.66 -15.64 -2.37
CA LEU A 38 -26.20 -15.02 -1.14
C LEU A 38 -25.76 -13.57 -0.96
N MET A 39 -26.50 -12.85 -0.11
CA MET A 39 -26.10 -11.53 0.40
C MET A 39 -24.90 -11.66 1.35
N ASP A 40 -24.05 -10.63 1.38
CA ASP A 40 -22.81 -10.61 2.19
C ASP A 40 -23.05 -10.91 3.69
N ASP A 41 -24.16 -10.43 4.25
CA ASP A 41 -24.45 -10.61 5.68
C ASP A 41 -24.85 -12.05 6.05
N ASP A 42 -25.51 -12.78 5.14
CA ASP A 42 -25.88 -14.20 5.35
C ASP A 42 -24.64 -15.11 5.34
N LEU A 43 -23.70 -14.81 4.44
CA LEU A 43 -22.38 -15.48 4.38
C LEU A 43 -21.58 -15.24 5.66
N ILE A 44 -21.56 -13.99 6.14
CA ILE A 44 -20.87 -13.63 7.38
C ILE A 44 -21.49 -14.38 8.56
N GLN A 45 -22.82 -14.47 8.63
CA GLN A 45 -23.51 -15.19 9.69
C GLN A 45 -23.17 -16.68 9.69
N ALA A 46 -23.24 -17.34 8.52
CA ALA A 46 -22.92 -18.77 8.39
C ALA A 46 -21.49 -19.11 8.83
N VAL A 47 -20.50 -18.31 8.39
CA VAL A 47 -19.11 -18.48 8.84
C VAL A 47 -18.97 -18.20 10.34
N SER A 48 -19.66 -17.18 10.86
CA SER A 48 -19.61 -16.84 12.28
C SER A 48 -20.13 -17.99 13.15
N GLU A 49 -21.22 -18.66 12.75
CA GLU A 49 -21.78 -19.80 13.49
C GLU A 49 -20.79 -20.96 13.58
N ILE A 50 -20.15 -21.33 12.47
CA ILE A 50 -19.13 -22.39 12.43
C ILE A 50 -17.96 -22.09 13.38
N ILE A 51 -17.48 -20.84 13.39
CA ILE A 51 -16.34 -20.45 14.25
C ILE A 51 -16.76 -20.41 15.72
N LEU A 52 -17.97 -19.97 16.03
CA LEU A 52 -18.49 -19.98 17.40
C LEU A 52 -18.66 -21.40 17.94
N GLU A 53 -19.16 -22.32 17.12
CA GLU A 53 -19.26 -23.75 17.46
C GLU A 53 -17.87 -24.34 17.81
N GLN A 54 -16.84 -24.02 17.02
CA GLN A 54 -15.46 -24.46 17.32
C GLN A 54 -14.91 -23.88 18.64
N ILE A 55 -15.30 -22.66 19.00
CA ILE A 55 -14.93 -22.04 20.29
C ILE A 55 -15.66 -22.75 21.44
N GLU A 56 -16.95 -23.06 21.27
CA GLU A 56 -17.76 -23.75 22.27
C GLU A 56 -17.27 -25.17 22.54
N HIS A 57 -16.86 -25.90 21.49
CA HIS A 57 -16.26 -27.23 21.62
C HIS A 57 -14.78 -27.23 22.02
N LYS A 58 -14.22 -26.06 22.41
CA LYS A 58 -12.81 -25.90 22.83
C LYS A 58 -11.77 -26.33 21.79
N VAL A 59 -12.14 -26.40 20.50
CA VAL A 59 -11.17 -26.56 19.40
C VAL A 59 -10.27 -25.32 19.33
N ILE A 60 -10.86 -24.15 19.60
CA ILE A 60 -10.15 -22.89 19.77
C ILE A 60 -10.25 -22.46 21.23
N GLU A 61 -9.18 -22.66 21.99
CA GLU A 61 -9.09 -22.22 23.38
C GLU A 61 -8.94 -20.69 23.46
N ILE A 62 -9.86 -20.02 24.16
CA ILE A 62 -9.78 -18.60 24.48
C ILE A 62 -9.64 -18.46 26.00
N PRO A 63 -8.62 -17.73 26.51
CA PRO A 63 -8.46 -17.49 27.95
C PRO A 63 -9.76 -17.00 28.58
N GLU A 64 -10.16 -17.64 29.68
CA GLU A 64 -11.35 -17.25 30.42
C GLU A 64 -11.06 -16.04 31.31
N TYR A 65 -12.08 -15.21 31.51
CA TYR A 65 -11.99 -14.04 32.37
C TYR A 65 -11.87 -14.49 33.83
N ASP A 66 -10.77 -14.15 34.49
CA ASP A 66 -10.58 -14.33 35.93
C ASP A 66 -10.92 -13.02 36.65
N SER A 67 -11.98 -13.03 37.46
CA SER A 67 -12.44 -11.85 38.21
C SER A 67 -11.43 -11.37 39.27
N ASN A 68 -10.49 -12.22 39.69
CA ASN A 68 -9.45 -11.86 40.65
C ASN A 68 -8.24 -11.19 39.99
N ASN A 69 -8.16 -11.24 38.66
CA ASN A 69 -7.06 -10.70 37.88
C ASN A 69 -7.63 -9.68 36.87
N CYS A 70 -7.71 -8.41 37.27
CA CYS A 70 -8.32 -7.31 36.49
C CYS A 70 -7.68 -7.04 35.11
N ASP A 71 -6.68 -7.82 34.69
CA ASP A 71 -5.90 -7.64 33.47
C ASP A 71 -6.63 -8.09 32.19
N TYR A 72 -7.76 -8.79 32.30
CA TYR A 72 -8.42 -9.38 31.13
C TYR A 72 -9.69 -8.63 30.74
N ILE A 73 -9.69 -8.00 29.56
CA ILE A 73 -10.94 -7.73 28.83
C ILE A 73 -11.65 -9.07 28.62
N ASN A 74 -12.99 -9.14 28.73
CA ASN A 74 -13.74 -10.35 28.38
C ASN A 74 -13.47 -10.73 26.92
N MET A 75 -12.51 -11.64 26.72
CA MET A 75 -11.93 -11.94 25.41
C MET A 75 -12.94 -12.61 24.50
N LYS A 76 -13.81 -13.47 25.07
CA LYS A 76 -14.94 -14.07 24.35
C LYS A 76 -15.88 -12.99 23.81
N MET A 77 -16.23 -11.98 24.61
CA MET A 77 -17.06 -10.86 24.16
C MET A 77 -16.36 -10.02 23.09
N PHE A 78 -15.06 -9.78 23.22
CA PHE A 78 -14.27 -9.07 22.22
C PHE A 78 -14.27 -9.79 20.87
N VAL A 79 -13.98 -11.10 20.87
CA VAL A 79 -14.01 -11.95 19.67
C VAL A 79 -15.38 -11.92 19.01
N LYS A 80 -16.46 -12.13 19.78
CA LYS A 80 -17.84 -12.06 19.25
C LYS A 80 -18.14 -10.73 18.55
N ARG A 81 -17.70 -9.61 19.12
CA ARG A 81 -17.91 -8.26 18.52
C ARG A 81 -17.08 -8.02 17.27
N ARG A 82 -15.92 -8.66 17.14
CA ARG A 82 -14.98 -8.47 16.01
C ARG A 82 -15.17 -9.47 14.89
N MET A 83 -15.89 -10.57 15.15
CA MET A 83 -16.06 -11.71 14.25
C MET A 83 -16.53 -11.28 12.85
N SER A 84 -17.62 -10.52 12.77
CA SER A 84 -18.18 -10.05 11.48
C SER A 84 -17.18 -9.22 10.67
N VAL A 85 -16.42 -8.35 11.34
CA VAL A 85 -15.40 -7.50 10.73
C VAL A 85 -14.22 -8.34 10.21
N TRP A 86 -13.79 -9.35 10.98
CA TRP A 86 -12.72 -10.26 10.56
C TRP A 86 -13.16 -11.12 9.37
N ILE A 87 -14.36 -11.68 9.39
CA ILE A 87 -14.88 -12.50 8.27
C ILE A 87 -14.99 -11.65 6.99
N ARG A 88 -15.56 -10.44 7.08
CA ARG A 88 -15.63 -9.51 5.94
C ARG A 88 -14.23 -9.18 5.40
N SER A 89 -13.26 -9.01 6.29
CA SER A 89 -11.87 -8.75 5.91
C SER A 89 -11.23 -9.95 5.22
N ALA A 90 -11.56 -11.18 5.62
CA ALA A 90 -11.07 -12.40 4.98
C ALA A 90 -11.60 -12.53 3.53
N PHE A 91 -12.91 -12.33 3.32
CA PHE A 91 -13.48 -12.30 1.97
C PHE A 91 -12.86 -11.19 1.11
N HIS A 92 -12.72 -9.99 1.67
CA HIS A 92 -12.09 -8.89 0.95
C HIS A 92 -10.65 -9.20 0.52
N VAL A 93 -9.85 -9.81 1.41
CA VAL A 93 -8.47 -10.22 1.11
C VAL A 93 -8.40 -11.35 0.08
N LYS A 94 -9.40 -12.24 0.03
CA LYS A 94 -9.49 -13.29 -0.99
C LYS A 94 -9.47 -12.69 -2.41
N GLU A 95 -10.24 -11.61 -2.62
CA GLU A 95 -10.33 -10.90 -3.90
C GLU A 95 -9.13 -9.99 -4.21
N MET A 96 -8.32 -9.62 -3.21
CA MET A 96 -7.19 -8.70 -3.42
C MET A 96 -6.07 -9.31 -4.27
N ILE A 97 -5.61 -8.56 -5.28
CA ILE A 97 -4.54 -8.96 -6.21
C ILE A 97 -3.20 -8.33 -5.76
N PRO A 98 -2.07 -9.06 -5.80
CA PRO A 98 -0.76 -8.49 -5.49
C PRO A 98 -0.31 -7.47 -6.55
N ASN A 99 0.60 -6.57 -6.16
CA ASN A 99 1.17 -5.46 -6.96
C ASN A 99 0.19 -4.33 -7.31
N ASP A 100 -0.90 -4.24 -6.56
CA ASP A 100 -1.85 -3.13 -6.60
C ASP A 100 -1.86 -2.41 -5.24
N ALA A 101 -2.73 -2.83 -4.31
CA ALA A 101 -2.83 -2.26 -2.97
C ALA A 101 -1.72 -2.73 -1.99
N TYR A 102 -0.99 -3.80 -2.34
CA TYR A 102 0.13 -4.32 -1.57
C TYR A 102 1.12 -5.04 -2.48
N ILE A 103 2.37 -5.15 -2.05
CA ILE A 103 3.42 -5.94 -2.70
C ILE A 103 3.87 -7.06 -1.78
N VAL A 104 4.32 -8.16 -2.40
CA VAL A 104 4.88 -9.32 -1.70
C VAL A 104 6.34 -9.43 -2.10
N THR A 105 7.24 -9.11 -1.17
CA THR A 105 8.69 -9.21 -1.38
C THR A 105 9.23 -10.47 -0.70
N LYS A 106 10.23 -11.09 -1.32
CA LYS A 106 11.05 -12.11 -0.66
C LYS A 106 12.31 -11.41 -0.19
N ASP A 107 12.51 -11.28 1.11
CA ASP A 107 13.75 -10.69 1.62
C ASP A 107 14.89 -11.68 1.33
N ALA A 108 15.71 -11.35 0.32
CA ALA A 108 17.02 -11.95 0.11
C ALA A 108 18.04 -11.16 0.93
N SER A 109 17.86 -11.11 2.25
CA SER A 109 18.94 -10.63 3.13
C SER A 109 20.05 -11.67 3.10
N GLU A 110 21.21 -11.31 2.54
CA GLU A 110 22.42 -12.16 2.46
C GLU A 110 22.90 -12.70 3.82
N ASN A 111 22.34 -12.23 4.94
CA ASN A 111 22.73 -12.62 6.30
C ASN A 111 21.67 -13.39 7.10
N SER A 112 20.55 -13.79 6.48
CA SER A 112 19.51 -14.56 7.16
C SER A 112 19.21 -15.84 6.38
N SER A 113 19.53 -17.01 6.93
CA SER A 113 19.27 -18.33 6.33
C SER A 113 17.77 -18.68 6.16
N LYS A 114 16.87 -17.70 6.33
CA LYS A 114 15.43 -17.80 6.08
C LYS A 114 15.00 -16.66 5.19
N SER A 115 14.66 -16.96 3.95
CA SER A 115 13.94 -16.04 3.06
C SER A 115 12.54 -15.82 3.63
N GLU A 116 12.34 -14.76 4.40
CA GLU A 116 11.02 -14.37 4.90
C GLU A 116 10.25 -13.61 3.82
N VAL A 117 9.02 -14.03 3.58
CA VAL A 117 8.09 -13.34 2.68
C VAL A 117 7.48 -12.18 3.46
N LYS A 118 7.66 -10.95 2.97
CA LYS A 118 7.18 -9.73 3.61
C LYS A 118 6.08 -9.09 2.77
N ILE A 119 5.05 -8.60 3.46
CA ILE A 119 3.91 -7.91 2.84
C ILE A 119 4.03 -6.42 3.16
N THR A 120 4.14 -5.61 2.12
CA THR A 120 4.24 -4.14 2.23
C THR A 120 2.97 -3.51 1.65
N VAL A 121 2.35 -2.65 2.44
CA VAL A 121 1.16 -1.88 2.04
C VAL A 121 1.56 -0.81 1.04
N MET A 122 0.74 -0.63 -0.01
CA MET A 122 0.89 0.44 -0.99
C MET A 122 -0.22 1.47 -0.78
N ASP A 123 0.14 2.74 -0.79
CA ASP A 123 -0.82 3.82 -0.94
C ASP A 123 -1.34 3.84 -2.39
N LYS A 124 -2.65 3.82 -2.58
CA LYS A 124 -3.26 3.70 -3.91
C LYS A 124 -3.01 4.93 -4.79
N ASP A 125 -3.10 6.12 -4.20
CA ASP A 125 -3.06 7.38 -4.96
C ASP A 125 -1.63 7.76 -5.31
N THR A 126 -0.70 7.48 -4.40
CA THR A 126 0.70 7.84 -4.58
C THR A 126 1.56 6.69 -5.08
N GLY A 127 1.16 5.44 -4.84
CA GLY A 127 1.96 4.23 -5.06
C GLY A 127 2.94 3.91 -3.93
N THR A 128 2.78 4.52 -2.73
CA THR A 128 3.86 4.58 -1.70
C THR A 128 3.96 3.31 -0.91
N GLU A 129 5.16 2.70 -0.89
CA GLU A 129 5.49 1.61 0.01
C GLU A 129 5.51 2.09 1.47
N GLN A 130 4.52 1.64 2.23
CA GLN A 130 4.41 1.94 3.65
C GLN A 130 4.98 0.78 4.48
N LEU A 131 6.30 0.66 4.54
CA LEU A 131 7.03 -0.47 5.17
C LEU A 131 6.64 -0.74 6.64
N SER A 132 6.29 0.31 7.38
CA SER A 132 5.91 0.22 8.80
C SER A 132 4.40 0.15 9.01
N THR A 133 3.60 0.27 7.94
CA THR A 133 2.15 0.22 8.03
C THR A 133 1.66 -1.22 8.01
N ARG A 134 0.76 -1.52 8.95
CA ARG A 134 -0.05 -2.74 8.95
C ARG A 134 -1.52 -2.35 8.90
N TRP A 135 -2.28 -3.03 8.05
CA TRP A 135 -3.73 -2.89 8.04
C TRP A 135 -4.35 -3.55 9.27
N SER A 136 -5.35 -2.90 9.84
CA SER A 136 -6.09 -3.38 11.02
C SER A 136 -7.24 -4.32 10.64
N ASN A 137 -8.01 -4.79 11.62
CA ASN A 137 -9.22 -5.59 11.40
C ASN A 137 -8.93 -6.96 10.78
N GLY A 138 -7.77 -7.54 11.09
CA GLY A 138 -7.36 -8.83 10.53
C GLY A 138 -6.94 -8.81 9.06
N VAL A 139 -7.10 -7.70 8.32
CA VAL A 139 -6.76 -7.63 6.88
C VAL A 139 -5.29 -8.02 6.65
N HIS A 140 -4.37 -7.51 7.46
CA HIS A 140 -2.94 -7.85 7.32
C HIS A 140 -2.65 -9.30 7.72
N GLN A 141 -3.37 -9.83 8.73
CA GLN A 141 -3.29 -11.24 9.15
C GLN A 141 -3.76 -12.17 8.03
N PHE A 142 -4.89 -11.90 7.39
CA PHE A 142 -5.38 -12.70 6.28
C PHE A 142 -4.47 -12.60 5.05
N LEU A 143 -3.86 -11.44 4.79
CA LEU A 143 -2.85 -11.32 3.74
C LEU A 143 -1.61 -12.16 4.04
N GLN A 144 -1.17 -12.18 5.30
CA GLN A 144 -0.11 -13.07 5.75
C GLN A 144 -0.49 -14.54 5.54
N LEU A 145 -1.72 -14.95 5.85
CA LEU A 145 -2.21 -16.31 5.58
C LEU A 145 -2.30 -16.64 4.08
N LYS A 146 -2.59 -15.63 3.24
CA LYS A 146 -2.67 -15.79 1.77
C LYS A 146 -1.30 -16.05 1.13
N HIS A 147 -0.24 -15.38 1.59
CA HIS A 147 1.07 -15.36 0.91
C HIS A 147 2.23 -15.93 1.71
N THR A 148 2.08 -16.06 3.03
CA THR A 148 3.15 -16.43 3.95
C THR A 148 2.73 -17.60 4.84
N ARG A 149 3.69 -18.17 5.55
CA ARG A 149 3.44 -19.23 6.56
C ARG A 149 3.57 -18.71 7.99
N ARG A 150 3.71 -17.40 8.19
CA ARG A 150 3.97 -16.80 9.50
C ARG A 150 2.94 -15.72 9.77
N LEU A 151 2.17 -15.89 10.83
CA LEU A 151 1.23 -14.90 11.29
C LEU A 151 1.86 -14.00 12.36
N THR A 152 1.60 -12.71 12.26
CA THR A 152 1.91 -11.75 13.33
C THR A 152 0.66 -11.42 14.13
N PRO A 153 0.72 -11.31 15.47
CA PRO A 153 -0.43 -10.92 16.29
C PRO A 153 -1.06 -9.61 15.80
N GLU A 154 -2.39 -9.50 15.88
CA GLU A 154 -3.08 -8.24 15.55
C GLU A 154 -2.64 -7.15 16.53
N SER A 155 -2.27 -5.98 16.00
CA SER A 155 -1.92 -4.83 16.82
C SER A 155 -3.15 -3.96 17.04
N LEU A 156 -3.63 -3.93 18.29
CA LEU A 156 -4.76 -3.10 18.69
C LEU A 156 -4.28 -1.65 18.92
N LYS A 157 -4.90 -0.70 18.23
CA LYS A 157 -4.61 0.72 18.40
C LYS A 157 -5.24 1.20 19.72
N ALA A 158 -4.42 1.60 20.69
CA ALA A 158 -4.89 2.15 21.97
C ALA A 158 -5.42 3.58 21.77
N VAL A 159 -4.62 4.39 21.08
CA VAL A 159 -4.88 5.81 20.84
C VAL A 159 -4.47 6.14 19.42
N PHE A 160 -5.37 6.79 18.69
CA PHE A 160 -5.08 7.30 17.37
C PHE A 160 -5.17 8.83 17.38
N MET A 161 -4.13 9.49 16.87
CA MET A 161 -4.16 10.91 16.58
C MET A 161 -3.77 11.13 15.12
N SER A 162 -4.66 11.77 14.36
CA SER A 162 -4.41 12.13 12.97
C SER A 162 -3.25 13.13 12.86
N ASN A 163 -2.61 13.19 11.69
CA ASN A 163 -1.58 14.20 11.42
C ASN A 163 -2.14 15.61 11.62
N MET A 164 -3.40 15.83 11.25
CA MET A 164 -4.06 17.11 11.47
C MET A 164 -4.16 17.49 12.96
N SER A 165 -4.63 16.58 13.79
CA SER A 165 -4.69 16.83 15.23
C SER A 165 -3.31 16.96 15.86
N PHE A 166 -2.32 16.22 15.36
CA PHE A 166 -0.93 16.32 15.81
C PHE A 166 -0.35 17.70 15.53
N PHE A 167 -0.40 18.18 14.28
CA PHE A 167 0.14 19.49 13.91
C PHE A 167 -0.58 20.64 14.62
N LYS A 168 -1.90 20.54 14.85
CA LYS A 168 -2.65 21.54 15.63
C LYS A 168 -2.08 21.79 17.03
N ARG A 169 -1.40 20.80 17.64
CA ARG A 169 -0.77 20.98 18.97
C ARG A 169 0.36 22.01 18.97
N TYR A 170 1.01 22.20 17.81
CA TYR A 170 2.09 23.18 17.66
C TYR A 170 1.58 24.61 17.50
N LYS A 171 0.26 24.81 17.38
CA LYS A 171 -0.39 26.13 17.25
C LYS A 171 0.27 26.95 16.14
N HIS A 172 0.95 28.04 16.49
CA HIS A 172 1.61 28.96 15.57
C HIS A 172 3.05 28.56 15.21
N ASN A 173 3.58 27.49 15.80
CA ASN A 173 4.95 27.03 15.60
C ASN A 173 5.02 25.95 14.51
N ILE A 174 4.41 26.22 13.35
CA ILE A 174 4.42 25.34 12.19
C ILE A 174 5.08 26.10 11.03
N VAL A 175 6.23 25.59 10.58
CA VAL A 175 6.93 26.09 9.40
C VAL A 175 7.19 24.89 8.49
N GLY A 176 7.01 25.08 7.19
CA GLY A 176 7.22 24.03 6.19
C GLY A 176 7.79 24.60 4.90
N LEU A 177 8.55 23.77 4.20
CA LEU A 177 9.06 24.05 2.87
C LEU A 177 8.55 22.97 1.92
N THR A 178 8.07 23.38 0.76
CA THR A 178 7.55 22.48 -0.27
C THR A 178 7.96 22.99 -1.64
N GLY A 179 8.22 22.07 -2.57
CA GLY A 179 8.44 22.41 -3.97
C GLY A 179 7.14 22.78 -4.71
N SER A 180 5.98 22.46 -4.15
CA SER A 180 4.66 22.77 -4.71
C SER A 180 3.74 23.32 -3.63
N LEU A 181 3.17 24.51 -3.86
CA LEU A 181 2.13 25.08 -2.97
C LEU A 181 0.78 24.38 -3.09
N GLY A 182 0.60 23.52 -4.10
CA GLY A 182 -0.67 22.88 -4.37
C GLY A 182 -1.70 23.83 -4.96
N SER A 183 -2.89 23.31 -5.17
CA SER A 183 -4.07 24.05 -5.62
C SER A 183 -4.52 25.10 -4.59
N SER A 184 -5.32 26.06 -5.03
CA SER A 184 -5.93 27.06 -4.15
C SER A 184 -6.75 26.42 -3.02
N ASP A 185 -7.42 25.31 -3.30
CA ASP A 185 -8.26 24.61 -2.32
C ASP A 185 -7.43 23.95 -1.23
N GLU A 186 -6.29 23.35 -1.58
CA GLU A 186 -5.34 22.78 -0.62
C GLU A 186 -4.74 23.87 0.27
N GLN A 187 -4.35 25.01 -0.32
CA GLN A 187 -3.84 26.16 0.43
C GLN A 187 -4.91 26.72 1.38
N ASN A 188 -6.15 26.87 0.90
CA ASN A 188 -7.28 27.32 1.71
C ASN A 188 -7.56 26.38 2.88
N LEU A 189 -7.51 25.07 2.65
CA LEU A 189 -7.66 24.07 3.71
C LEU A 189 -6.57 24.23 4.78
N LEU A 190 -5.31 24.30 4.36
CA LEU A 190 -4.17 24.45 5.28
C LEU A 190 -4.24 25.77 6.07
N ASN A 191 -4.61 26.87 5.42
CA ASN A 191 -4.84 28.14 6.10
C ASN A 191 -5.99 28.03 7.11
N LYS A 192 -7.14 27.47 6.72
CA LYS A 192 -8.30 27.31 7.62
C LYS A 192 -7.98 26.43 8.84
N VAL A 193 -7.18 25.39 8.64
CA VAL A 193 -6.92 24.37 9.67
C VAL A 193 -5.76 24.77 10.60
N TYR A 194 -4.71 25.38 10.05
CA TYR A 194 -3.45 25.65 10.76
C TYR A 194 -3.05 27.13 10.78
N GLN A 195 -3.84 28.02 10.17
CA GLN A 195 -3.58 29.47 10.08
C GLN A 195 -2.22 29.80 9.42
N LEU A 196 -1.82 28.98 8.44
CA LEU A 196 -0.59 29.15 7.70
C LEU A 196 -0.73 30.23 6.64
N ARG A 197 0.35 31.00 6.44
CA ARG A 197 0.54 31.89 5.31
C ARG A 197 1.51 31.26 4.32
N PHE A 198 1.25 31.46 3.05
CA PHE A 198 2.08 30.97 1.96
C PHE A 198 2.78 32.15 1.30
N PHE A 199 4.01 31.91 0.87
CA PHE A 199 4.72 32.82 -0.02
C PHE A 199 5.55 31.98 -0.99
N GLU A 200 5.71 32.46 -2.21
CA GLU A 200 6.57 31.83 -3.20
C GLU A 200 7.98 32.40 -3.09
N LEU A 201 8.95 31.54 -2.85
CA LEU A 201 10.35 31.94 -2.92
C LEU A 201 10.75 32.05 -4.41
N PRO A 202 11.31 33.19 -4.87
CA PRO A 202 11.73 33.32 -6.25
C PRO A 202 12.81 32.29 -6.59
N ARG A 203 12.73 31.72 -7.80
CA ARG A 203 13.71 30.73 -8.27
C ARG A 203 15.06 31.41 -8.51
N TYR A 204 16.14 30.71 -8.13
CA TYR A 204 17.50 31.17 -8.40
C TYR A 204 17.82 31.27 -9.92
N LYS A 205 17.21 30.40 -10.73
CA LYS A 205 17.35 30.38 -12.19
C LYS A 205 15.98 30.44 -12.88
N SER A 206 15.96 31.02 -14.07
CA SER A 206 14.78 31.05 -14.94
C SER A 206 14.33 29.63 -15.28
N GLU A 207 13.02 29.41 -15.25
CA GLU A 207 12.42 28.14 -15.66
C GLU A 207 12.53 27.95 -17.18
N LEU A 208 13.09 26.82 -17.59
CA LEU A 208 13.14 26.38 -18.99
C LEU A 208 12.18 25.21 -19.26
N PHE A 209 11.34 24.89 -18.28
CA PHE A 209 10.37 23.81 -18.37
C PHE A 209 9.22 24.22 -19.30
N ARG A 210 8.85 23.32 -20.20
CA ARG A 210 7.70 23.50 -21.09
C ARG A 210 6.73 22.36 -20.89
N GLU A 211 5.56 22.69 -20.37
CA GLU A 211 4.46 21.76 -20.25
C GLU A 211 3.77 21.60 -21.62
N LEU A 212 3.52 20.35 -22.01
CA LEU A 212 2.78 20.02 -23.22
C LEU A 212 1.38 19.57 -22.82
N THR A 213 0.38 19.85 -23.65
CA THR A 213 -1.00 19.43 -23.41
C THR A 213 -1.07 17.90 -23.30
N GLY A 214 -1.72 17.43 -22.23
CA GLY A 214 -1.96 16.00 -22.03
C GLY A 214 -2.86 15.40 -23.11
N SER A 215 -2.76 14.09 -23.31
CA SER A 215 -3.66 13.32 -24.18
C SER A 215 -4.37 12.24 -23.37
N VAL A 216 -5.67 12.07 -23.62
CA VAL A 216 -6.51 11.06 -22.96
C VAL A 216 -6.77 9.92 -23.94
N HIS A 217 -6.59 8.70 -23.47
CA HIS A 217 -6.74 7.47 -24.26
C HIS A 217 -7.74 6.55 -23.55
N THR A 218 -8.67 5.99 -24.30
CA THR A 218 -9.72 5.08 -23.77
C THR A 218 -9.17 3.72 -23.41
N ASP A 219 -8.18 3.24 -24.17
CA ASP A 219 -7.68 1.88 -24.08
C ASP A 219 -6.23 1.85 -23.64
N GLN A 220 -5.86 0.79 -22.94
CA GLN A 220 -4.48 0.61 -22.48
C GLN A 220 -3.50 0.50 -23.65
N ASN A 221 -3.88 -0.18 -24.73
CA ASN A 221 -3.01 -0.37 -25.90
C ASN A 221 -2.73 0.96 -26.63
N THR A 222 -3.76 1.78 -26.85
CA THR A 222 -3.59 3.10 -27.50
C THR A 222 -2.74 4.03 -26.64
N ARG A 223 -2.91 3.98 -25.31
CA ARG A 223 -2.04 4.68 -24.36
C ARG A 223 -0.58 4.23 -24.46
N LEU A 224 -0.31 2.92 -24.50
CA LEU A 224 1.05 2.37 -24.61
C LEU A 224 1.72 2.76 -25.93
N GLU A 225 0.97 2.72 -27.03
CA GLU A 225 1.45 3.15 -28.35
C GLU A 225 1.77 4.65 -28.38
N ALA A 226 0.91 5.49 -27.80
CA ALA A 226 1.15 6.92 -27.67
C ALA A 226 2.42 7.23 -26.86
N ILE A 227 2.66 6.52 -25.75
CA ILE A 227 3.90 6.62 -24.96
C ILE A 227 5.11 6.24 -25.81
N LYS A 228 5.05 5.13 -26.55
CA LYS A 228 6.15 4.68 -27.42
C LYS A 228 6.44 5.69 -28.53
N ASN A 229 5.41 6.28 -29.14
CA ASN A 229 5.57 7.31 -30.17
C ASN A 229 6.20 8.59 -29.61
N ALA A 230 5.77 9.03 -28.42
CA ALA A 230 6.40 10.16 -27.73
C ALA A 230 7.88 9.87 -27.41
N LEU A 231 8.19 8.66 -26.93
CA LEU A 231 9.54 8.23 -26.61
C LEU A 231 10.44 8.20 -27.85
N ASN A 232 9.95 7.65 -28.97
CA ASN A 232 10.64 7.67 -30.26
C ASN A 232 10.95 9.12 -30.68
N ARG A 233 9.97 10.03 -30.53
CA ARG A 233 10.14 11.43 -30.89
C ARG A 233 11.21 12.15 -30.07
N GLU A 234 11.37 11.84 -28.79
CA GLU A 234 12.38 12.52 -27.95
C GLU A 234 13.77 11.84 -28.01
N ILE A 235 13.83 10.54 -28.28
CA ILE A 235 15.07 9.73 -28.25
C ILE A 235 15.66 9.48 -29.64
N GLN A 236 14.88 9.59 -30.72
CA GLN A 236 15.38 9.34 -32.09
C GLN A 236 15.67 10.62 -32.87
N LEU A 237 15.73 11.80 -32.21
CA LEU A 237 16.14 13.05 -32.83
C LEU A 237 17.63 13.04 -33.19
N LYS A 238 17.96 12.42 -34.32
CA LYS A 238 19.23 12.66 -35.01
C LYS A 238 19.12 13.99 -35.73
N SER A 239 19.76 15.02 -35.19
CA SER A 239 19.87 16.30 -35.88
C SER A 239 21.19 16.36 -36.65
N ILE A 240 21.18 17.09 -37.77
CA ILE A 240 22.37 17.40 -38.57
C ILE A 240 23.45 18.12 -37.74
N ASN A 241 23.07 18.76 -36.63
CA ASN A 241 23.96 19.57 -35.77
C ASN A 241 24.38 18.86 -34.45
N GLY A 242 24.33 17.53 -34.39
CA GLY A 242 24.80 16.73 -33.24
C GLY A 242 23.72 15.92 -32.51
N ASP A 243 24.13 15.25 -31.43
CA ASP A 243 23.25 14.39 -30.62
C ASP A 243 22.23 15.24 -29.83
N ARG A 244 20.97 15.22 -30.26
CA ARG A 244 19.85 15.91 -29.60
C ARG A 244 18.94 14.96 -28.84
N ARG A 245 19.38 13.72 -28.62
CA ARG A 245 18.57 12.75 -27.87
C ARG A 245 18.40 13.21 -26.44
N ARG A 246 17.16 13.15 -25.94
CA ARG A 246 16.87 13.48 -24.55
C ARG A 246 16.83 12.22 -23.71
N ALA A 247 17.22 12.34 -22.44
CA ALA A 247 16.83 11.34 -21.45
C ALA A 247 15.34 11.50 -21.16
N VAL A 248 14.63 10.40 -20.97
CA VAL A 248 13.19 10.39 -20.74
C VAL A 248 12.87 9.62 -19.46
N LEU A 249 12.15 10.28 -18.55
CA LEU A 249 11.56 9.67 -17.36
C LEU A 249 10.06 9.47 -17.60
N ILE A 250 9.60 8.23 -17.45
CA ILE A 250 8.18 7.86 -17.54
C ILE A 250 7.71 7.49 -16.14
N ILE A 251 6.77 8.27 -15.60
CA ILE A 251 6.19 8.05 -14.28
C ILE A 251 4.86 7.30 -14.44
N SER A 252 4.72 6.18 -13.72
CA SER A 252 3.49 5.39 -13.66
C SER A 252 2.93 5.37 -12.23
N GLU A 253 1.62 5.14 -12.12
CA GLU A 253 0.90 5.12 -10.85
C GLU A 253 1.35 3.99 -9.92
N ASN A 254 1.50 2.78 -10.45
CA ASN A 254 1.78 1.58 -9.66
C ASN A 254 2.79 0.65 -10.33
N VAL A 255 3.31 -0.31 -9.54
CA VAL A 255 4.29 -1.30 -9.97
C VAL A 255 3.77 -2.14 -11.14
N LYS A 256 2.49 -2.53 -11.12
CA LYS A 256 1.85 -3.25 -12.23
C LYS A 256 1.98 -2.48 -13.55
N SER A 257 1.66 -1.20 -13.54
CA SER A 257 1.75 -0.34 -14.74
C SER A 257 3.18 -0.20 -15.24
N VAL A 258 4.15 -0.08 -14.33
CA VAL A 258 5.58 -0.08 -14.66
C VAL A 258 6.01 -1.38 -15.34
N LEU A 259 5.58 -2.54 -14.81
CA LEU A 259 5.95 -3.85 -15.37
C LEU A 259 5.37 -4.04 -16.77
N ILE A 260 4.09 -3.69 -16.98
CA ILE A 260 3.46 -3.79 -18.30
C ILE A 260 4.16 -2.88 -19.32
N LEU A 261 4.49 -1.65 -18.92
CA LEU A 261 5.18 -0.72 -19.80
C LEU A 261 6.61 -1.19 -20.12
N LYS A 262 7.34 -1.73 -19.13
CA LYS A 262 8.66 -2.32 -19.32
C LYS A 262 8.61 -3.44 -20.36
N GLU A 263 7.68 -4.37 -20.21
CA GLU A 263 7.53 -5.51 -21.12
C GLU A 263 7.20 -5.03 -22.54
N TYR A 264 6.25 -4.10 -22.67
CA TYR A 264 5.87 -3.51 -23.96
C TYR A 264 7.04 -2.80 -24.67
N LEU A 265 7.91 -2.12 -23.92
CA LEU A 265 9.04 -1.37 -24.46
C LEU A 265 10.32 -2.20 -24.62
N ALA A 266 10.40 -3.43 -24.08
CA ALA A 266 11.63 -4.23 -24.02
C ALA A 266 12.30 -4.42 -25.39
N ASN A 267 11.50 -4.62 -26.45
CA ASN A 267 12.02 -4.81 -27.82
C ASN A 267 12.62 -3.52 -28.42
N SER A 268 12.09 -2.35 -28.06
CA SER A 268 12.53 -1.06 -28.61
C SER A 268 13.58 -0.38 -27.73
N TYR A 269 13.55 -0.63 -26.42
CA TYR A 269 14.39 0.00 -25.41
C TYR A 269 14.86 -1.03 -24.37
N PRO A 270 15.70 -2.00 -24.76
CA PRO A 270 16.12 -3.09 -23.86
C PRO A 270 16.92 -2.61 -22.64
N ASN A 271 17.56 -1.43 -22.75
CA ASN A 271 18.37 -0.83 -21.69
C ASN A 271 17.57 0.10 -20.76
N ALA A 272 16.23 0.11 -20.84
CA ALA A 272 15.42 0.96 -19.99
C ALA A 272 15.63 0.60 -18.50
N LYS A 273 16.00 1.60 -17.70
CA LYS A 273 16.17 1.45 -16.25
C LYS A 273 14.80 1.51 -15.59
N VAL A 274 14.54 0.61 -14.65
CA VAL A 274 13.22 0.47 -14.02
C VAL A 274 13.34 0.60 -12.51
N TYR A 275 12.57 1.53 -11.95
CA TYR A 275 12.50 1.76 -10.51
C TYR A 275 11.05 1.67 -10.01
N LYS A 276 10.83 0.91 -8.95
CA LYS A 276 9.50 0.57 -8.44
C LYS A 276 9.28 1.06 -7.02
N SER A 277 10.35 1.18 -6.23
CA SER A 277 10.32 1.48 -4.80
C SER A 277 11.12 2.74 -4.48
N ALA A 278 10.72 3.46 -3.43
CA ALA A 278 11.47 4.57 -2.87
C ALA A 278 12.82 4.14 -2.25
N TYR A 279 12.95 2.86 -1.86
CA TYR A 279 14.15 2.33 -1.22
C TYR A 279 15.12 1.67 -2.21
N GLU A 280 14.75 1.60 -3.50
CA GLU A 280 15.65 1.10 -4.52
C GLU A 280 16.81 2.09 -4.70
N LYS A 281 18.04 1.57 -4.62
CA LYS A 281 19.23 2.40 -4.84
C LYS A 281 19.26 2.86 -6.29
N PHE A 282 19.18 4.17 -6.48
CA PHE A 282 19.34 4.79 -7.79
C PHE A 282 20.79 4.60 -8.25
N GLN A 283 20.96 3.84 -9.34
CA GLN A 283 22.24 3.66 -10.03
C GLN A 283 22.35 4.66 -11.19
N ILE A 284 22.02 5.91 -10.91
CA ILE A 284 22.05 7.01 -11.90
C ILE A 284 22.78 8.17 -11.26
N ASP A 285 24.10 8.15 -11.38
CA ASP A 285 24.93 9.28 -10.97
C ASP A 285 24.96 10.37 -12.07
N GLN A 286 24.77 9.96 -13.33
CA GLN A 286 24.68 10.84 -14.50
C GLN A 286 23.66 10.30 -15.52
N LEU A 287 22.94 11.22 -16.17
CA LEU A 287 21.98 10.94 -17.25
C LEU A 287 22.65 11.15 -18.60
N HIS A 288 22.51 10.16 -19.49
CA HIS A 288 23.04 10.23 -20.86
C HIS A 288 21.93 10.47 -21.89
N PRO A 289 22.24 11.09 -23.04
CA PRO A 289 21.33 11.20 -24.16
C PRO A 289 20.73 9.86 -24.58
N GLY A 290 19.40 9.76 -24.54
CA GLY A 290 18.65 8.55 -24.90
C GLY A 290 18.41 7.56 -23.75
N ASP A 291 18.82 7.89 -22.52
CA ASP A 291 18.44 7.10 -21.34
C ASP A 291 16.92 7.05 -21.18
N VAL A 292 16.38 5.85 -20.99
CA VAL A 292 14.95 5.64 -20.67
C VAL A 292 14.86 5.15 -19.24
N ILE A 293 14.07 5.87 -18.45
CA ILE A 293 13.81 5.51 -17.05
C ILE A 293 12.31 5.35 -16.89
N ILE A 294 11.89 4.21 -16.36
CA ILE A 294 10.49 3.93 -16.04
C ILE A 294 10.40 3.82 -14.52
N ALA A 295 9.61 4.70 -13.91
CA ALA A 295 9.53 4.83 -12.46
C ALA A 295 8.07 4.81 -11.98
N THR A 296 7.84 4.37 -10.76
CA THR A 296 6.62 4.75 -10.02
C THR A 296 6.74 6.22 -9.57
N ASN A 297 5.64 6.87 -9.15
CA ASN A 297 5.63 8.26 -8.63
C ASN A 297 6.56 8.49 -7.42
N LEU A 298 7.17 7.44 -6.87
CA LEU A 298 7.92 7.47 -5.61
C LEU A 298 9.32 6.96 -5.71
N ALA A 299 9.60 6.19 -6.75
CA ALA A 299 10.96 5.85 -7.09
C ALA A 299 11.75 7.17 -7.27
N GLY A 300 12.68 7.42 -6.35
CA GLY A 300 13.65 8.52 -6.44
C GLY A 300 13.29 9.78 -5.66
N ARG A 301 12.27 9.72 -4.79
CA ARG A 301 11.98 10.76 -3.80
C ARG A 301 12.85 10.63 -2.56
#